data_AF-A7SYZ4-F1
#
_entry.id   AF-A7SYZ4-F1
#
_cell.length_a   1.000
_cell.length_b   1.000
_cell.length_c   1.000
_cell.angle_alpha   90.00
_cell.angle_beta   90.00
_cell.angle_gamma   90.00
#
_symmetry.space_group_name_H-M   'P 1'
#
loop_
_entity.id
_entity.type
_entity.pdbx_description
1 polymer ?
#
loop_
_entity_poly.entity_id
_entity_poly.type
_entity_poly.pdbx_seq_one_letter_code
_entity_poly.pdbx_strand_id
1 'polypeptide(L)'
;MGLSLRDCQPCAVGSYQDNEGEEFCKLCPQGKTSRETGAKSQDMCLEICSSGSYSPQGVGGCLPCFQGTYQPNSKAKSSIQCPPGTTTVKEGSTSASQC
;
A
#
# COMPACT_ATOMS: atom_id res chain seq x y z
N MET A 1 19.52 -37.94 9.39
CA MET A 1 18.26 -37.82 8.64
C MET A 1 17.54 -36.62 9.24
N GLY A 2 17.68 -35.44 8.63
CA GLY A 2 17.17 -34.20 9.19
C GLY A 2 15.66 -34.19 9.11
N LEU A 3 14.99 -34.00 10.25
CA LEU A 3 13.57 -33.69 10.28
C LEU A 3 13.39 -32.37 9.51
N SER A 4 12.89 -32.45 8.28
CA SER A 4 12.40 -31.27 7.58
C SER A 4 11.16 -30.83 8.34
N LEU A 5 11.34 -29.94 9.32
CA LEU A 5 10.26 -29.08 9.78
C LEU A 5 9.65 -28.51 8.50
N ARG A 6 8.37 -28.81 8.24
CA ARG A 6 7.60 -28.07 7.25
C ARG A 6 7.51 -26.65 7.79
N ASP A 7 8.53 -25.86 7.51
CA ASP A 7 8.59 -24.47 7.93
C ASP A 7 7.39 -23.77 7.29
N CYS A 8 6.48 -23.29 8.13
CA CYS A 8 5.28 -22.63 7.66
C CYS A 8 5.72 -21.29 7.07
N GLN A 9 5.86 -21.24 5.75
CA GLN A 9 6.40 -20.05 5.09
C GLN A 9 5.35 -18.93 5.18
N PRO A 10 5.72 -17.74 5.70
CA PRO A 10 4.77 -16.65 5.82
C PRO A 10 4.28 -16.18 4.46
N CYS A 11 2.99 -15.83 4.37
CA CYS A 11 2.43 -15.27 3.14
C CYS A 11 3.16 -14.02 2.70
N ALA A 12 3.46 -13.91 1.41
CA ALA A 12 4.13 -12.73 0.86
C ALA A 12 3.23 -11.48 0.96
N VAL A 13 3.84 -10.30 0.88
CA VAL A 13 3.11 -9.02 0.79
C VAL A 13 2.12 -9.07 -0.38
N GLY A 14 0.88 -8.65 -0.13
CA GLY A 14 -0.22 -8.76 -1.10
C GLY A 14 -1.02 -10.07 -1.00
N SER A 15 -0.67 -10.94 -0.06
CA SER A 15 -1.41 -12.16 0.23
C SER A 15 -1.58 -12.36 1.74
N TYR A 16 -2.57 -13.17 2.13
CA TYR A 16 -2.92 -13.50 3.49
C TYR A 16 -3.36 -14.97 3.60
N GLN A 17 -3.38 -15.52 4.81
CA GLN A 17 -3.95 -16.83 5.08
C GLN A 17 -4.62 -16.85 6.46
N ASP A 18 -5.93 -17.11 6.46
CA ASP A 18 -6.78 -17.20 7.65
C ASP A 18 -6.93 -18.61 8.23
N ASN A 19 -6.51 -19.66 7.50
CA ASN A 19 -6.57 -21.05 7.94
C ASN A 19 -5.15 -21.58 8.19
N GLU A 20 -4.92 -22.13 9.38
CA GLU A 20 -3.62 -22.69 9.75
C GLU A 20 -3.31 -23.96 8.95
N GLY A 21 -2.05 -24.13 8.52
CA GLY A 21 -1.60 -25.33 7.83
C GLY A 21 -1.92 -25.39 6.33
N GLU A 22 -2.46 -24.33 5.75
CA GLU A 22 -2.67 -24.23 4.31
C GLU A 22 -1.35 -24.11 3.53
N GLU A 23 -1.31 -24.73 2.35
CA GLU A 23 -0.14 -24.70 1.46
C GLU A 23 -0.04 -23.40 0.65
N PHE A 24 -1.18 -22.72 0.41
CA PHE A 24 -1.26 -21.54 -0.45
C PHE A 24 -1.81 -20.33 0.29
N CYS A 25 -1.32 -19.14 -0.05
CA CYS A 25 -1.85 -17.88 0.47
C CYS A 25 -2.92 -17.31 -0.45
N LYS A 26 -3.99 -16.76 0.13
CA LYS A 26 -5.06 -16.05 -0.57
C LYS A 26 -4.56 -14.66 -0.95
N LEU A 27 -4.85 -14.20 -2.16
CA LEU A 27 -4.49 -12.86 -2.59
C LEU A 27 -5.38 -11.81 -1.91
N CYS A 28 -4.80 -10.67 -1.56
CA CYS A 28 -5.57 -9.53 -1.10
C CYS A 28 -6.57 -9.08 -2.19
N PRO A 29 -7.75 -8.57 -1.80
CA PRO A 29 -8.72 -8.02 -2.75
C PRO A 29 -8.13 -6.90 -3.60
N GLN A 30 -8.76 -6.63 -4.75
CA GLN A 30 -8.33 -5.56 -5.65
C GLN A 30 -8.23 -4.22 -4.92
N GLY A 31 -7.15 -3.48 -5.19
CA GLY A 31 -6.89 -2.19 -4.53
C GLY A 31 -6.34 -2.31 -3.11
N LYS A 32 -6.18 -3.53 -2.57
CA LYS A 32 -5.62 -3.76 -1.24
C LYS A 32 -4.32 -4.55 -1.29
N THR A 33 -3.53 -4.44 -0.23
CA THR A 33 -2.32 -5.25 -0.02
C THR A 33 -2.06 -5.38 1.47
N SER A 34 -1.45 -6.47 1.90
CA SER A 34 -0.90 -6.55 3.25
C SER A 34 0.27 -5.59 3.39
N ARG A 35 0.45 -5.05 4.60
CA ARG A 35 1.59 -4.17 4.93
C ARG A 35 2.90 -4.95 4.99
N GLU A 36 2.82 -6.16 5.51
CA GLU A 36 3.94 -7.04 5.83
C GLU A 36 3.60 -8.49 5.47
N THR A 37 4.61 -9.35 5.48
CA THR A 37 4.45 -10.78 5.25
C THR A 37 3.74 -11.45 6.41
N GLY A 38 3.11 -12.60 6.17
CA GLY A 38 2.44 -13.38 7.21
C GLY A 38 1.09 -12.81 7.63
N ALA A 39 0.43 -12.05 6.75
CA ALA A 39 -0.92 -11.58 7.01
C ALA A 39 -1.85 -12.76 7.31
N LYS A 40 -2.48 -12.75 8.49
CA LYS A 40 -3.26 -13.88 9.00
C LYS A 40 -4.74 -13.79 8.67
N SER A 41 -5.18 -12.72 8.02
CA SER A 41 -6.61 -12.47 7.75
C SER A 41 -6.76 -11.45 6.63
N GLN A 42 -7.92 -11.45 5.98
CA GLN A 42 -8.23 -10.48 4.92
C GLN A 42 -8.25 -9.04 5.46
N ASP A 43 -8.57 -8.83 6.74
CA ASP A 43 -8.58 -7.51 7.37
C ASP A 43 -7.18 -6.88 7.46
N MET A 44 -6.12 -7.68 7.36
CA MET A 44 -4.75 -7.19 7.25
C MET A 44 -4.40 -6.68 5.84
N CYS A 45 -5.28 -6.90 4.85
CA CYS A 45 -5.18 -6.27 3.54
C CYS A 45 -5.70 -4.82 3.62
N LEU A 46 -4.76 -3.88 3.61
CA LEU A 46 -5.03 -2.45 3.70
C LEU A 46 -5.18 -1.86 2.29
N GLU A 47 -6.02 -0.84 2.16
CA GLU A 47 -6.18 -0.06 0.92
C GLU A 47 -4.84 0.51 0.46
N ILE A 48 -4.52 0.32 -0.81
CA ILE A 48 -3.38 0.93 -1.46
C ILE A 48 -3.69 2.40 -1.71
N CYS A 49 -2.83 3.29 -1.24
CA CYS A 49 -2.99 4.70 -1.56
C CYS A 49 -2.79 4.89 -3.05
N SER A 50 -3.86 5.30 -3.72
CA SER A 50 -3.86 5.63 -5.14
C SER A 50 -3.07 6.92 -5.40
N SER A 51 -2.77 7.19 -6.66
CA SER A 51 -2.19 8.49 -7.06
C SER A 51 -3.04 9.64 -6.51
N GLY A 52 -2.38 10.72 -6.09
CA GLY A 52 -3.01 11.85 -5.43
C GLY A 52 -3.21 11.65 -3.93
N SER A 53 -2.87 10.47 -3.39
CA SER A 53 -2.92 10.21 -1.96
C SER A 53 -1.62 9.58 -1.47
N TYR A 54 -1.38 9.70 -0.18
CA TYR A 54 -0.23 9.11 0.49
C TYR A 54 -0.63 8.61 1.87
N SER A 55 0.18 7.71 2.42
CA SER A 55 0.08 7.26 3.81
C SER A 55 1.50 7.06 4.31
N PRO A 56 1.84 7.31 5.59
CA PRO A 56 3.18 7.03 6.11
C PRO A 56 3.64 5.58 5.86
N GLN A 57 2.70 4.64 5.72
CA GLN A 57 2.95 3.24 5.42
C GLN A 57 2.79 2.90 3.93
N GLY A 58 2.29 3.83 3.10
CA GLY A 58 1.93 3.64 1.70
C GLY A 58 0.61 2.88 1.48
N VAL A 59 0.03 2.35 2.54
CA VAL A 59 -1.20 1.55 2.54
C VAL A 59 -1.95 1.81 3.84
N GLY A 60 -3.28 1.83 3.80
CA GLY A 60 -4.14 2.14 4.95
C GLY A 60 -4.04 3.60 5.39
N GLY A 61 -5.17 4.21 5.74
CA GLY A 61 -5.20 5.61 6.18
C GLY A 61 -4.68 6.58 5.12
N CYS A 62 -5.08 6.38 3.86
CA CYS A 62 -4.64 7.21 2.75
C CYS A 62 -5.23 8.61 2.84
N LEU A 63 -4.34 9.60 2.92
CA LEU A 63 -4.67 11.02 2.96
C LEU A 63 -4.41 11.63 1.58
N PRO A 64 -5.27 12.53 1.09
CA PRO A 64 -5.00 13.25 -0.14
C PRO A 64 -3.74 14.11 0.01
N CYS A 65 -3.01 14.29 -1.09
CA CYS A 65 -1.92 15.26 -1.16
C CYS A 65 -2.46 16.66 -0.90
N PHE A 66 -1.90 17.37 0.07
CA PHE A 66 -2.29 18.75 0.38
C PHE A 66 -2.03 19.69 -0.80
N GLN A 67 -2.67 20.86 -0.77
CA GLN A 67 -2.43 21.91 -1.75
C GLN A 67 -0.94 22.27 -1.85
N GLY A 68 -0.46 22.45 -3.08
CA GLY A 68 0.96 22.68 -3.36
C GLY A 68 1.79 21.40 -3.41
N THR A 69 1.14 20.22 -3.34
CA THR A 69 1.78 18.92 -3.47
C THR A 69 0.99 17.98 -4.39
N TYR A 70 1.70 17.04 -5.01
CA TYR A 70 1.11 16.04 -5.89
C TYR A 70 1.76 14.66 -5.71
N GLN A 71 1.10 13.61 -6.15
CA GLN A 71 1.67 12.26 -6.13
C GLN A 71 1.21 11.42 -7.33
N PRO A 72 2.09 11.14 -8.30
CA PRO A 72 1.73 10.33 -9.46
C PRO A 72 1.68 8.83 -9.20
N ASN A 73 2.41 8.34 -8.20
CA ASN A 73 2.55 6.91 -7.96
C ASN A 73 1.57 6.42 -6.89
N SER A 74 1.10 5.18 -7.05
CA SER A 74 0.40 4.48 -5.97
C SER A 74 1.39 3.95 -4.92
N LYS A 75 0.90 3.59 -3.73
CA LYS A 75 1.72 3.17 -2.57
C LYS A 75 2.69 4.24 -2.07
N ALA A 76 2.36 5.50 -2.27
CA ALA A 76 3.21 6.60 -1.89
C ALA A 76 3.26 6.82 -0.38
N LYS A 77 4.48 7.05 0.13
CA LYS A 77 4.72 7.34 1.55
C LYS A 77 4.62 8.82 1.91
N SER A 78 4.69 9.68 0.91
CA SER A 78 4.69 11.13 1.03
C SER A 78 4.22 11.79 -0.26
N SER A 79 3.91 13.07 -0.20
CA SER A 79 3.54 13.90 -1.36
C SER A 79 4.76 14.66 -1.89
N ILE A 80 4.83 14.86 -3.20
CA ILE A 80 5.89 15.60 -3.88
C ILE A 80 5.50 17.08 -3.90
N GLN A 81 6.42 17.97 -3.53
CA GLN A 81 6.19 19.42 -3.57
C GLN A 81 6.11 19.92 -5.01
N CYS A 82 5.23 20.89 -5.27
CA CYS A 82 5.19 21.59 -6.54
C CYS A 82 6.48 22.39 -6.79
N PRO A 83 6.87 22.60 -8.07
CA PRO A 83 7.94 23.51 -8.43
C PRO A 83 7.76 24.91 -7.84
N PRO A 84 8.86 25.63 -7.55
CA PRO A 84 8.79 26.98 -7.01
C PRO A 84 7.97 27.91 -7.91
N GLY A 85 7.03 28.64 -7.32
CA GLY A 85 6.13 29.54 -8.03
C GLY A 85 4.87 28.88 -8.62
N THR A 86 4.66 27.58 -8.39
CA THR A 86 3.44 26.85 -8.80
C THR A 86 2.74 26.23 -7.59
N THR A 87 1.43 25.99 -7.68
CA THR A 87 0.66 25.34 -6.63
C THR A 87 -0.51 24.60 -7.24
N THR A 88 -0.97 23.55 -6.58
CA THR A 88 -2.12 22.81 -7.07
C THR A 88 -3.41 23.56 -6.84
N VAL A 89 -4.35 23.43 -7.79
CA VAL A 89 -5.68 24.07 -7.66
C VAL A 89 -6.49 23.43 -6.53
N LYS A 90 -6.27 22.14 -6.27
CA LYS A 90 -6.96 21.37 -5.24
C LYS A 90 -6.04 20.34 -4.59
N GLU A 91 -6.49 19.80 -3.46
CA GLU A 91 -5.91 18.62 -2.85
C GLU A 91 -6.12 17.39 -3.74
N GLY A 92 -5.31 16.35 -3.54
CA GLY A 92 -5.43 15.11 -4.29
C GLY A 92 -4.77 15.14 -5.67
N SER A 93 -3.85 16.06 -5.92
CA SER A 93 -3.21 16.18 -7.23
C SER A 93 -2.34 14.99 -7.58
N THR A 94 -2.50 14.48 -8.79
CA THR A 94 -1.84 13.25 -9.26
C THR A 94 -0.63 13.53 -10.13
N SER A 95 -0.33 14.78 -10.48
CA SER A 95 0.74 15.08 -11.44
C SER A 95 1.29 16.49 -11.28
N ALA A 96 2.55 16.67 -11.68
CA ALA A 96 3.21 17.98 -11.68
C ALA A 96 2.50 19.01 -12.56
N SER A 97 1.83 18.56 -13.62
CA SER A 97 1.02 19.43 -14.50
C SER A 97 -0.26 19.98 -13.87
N GLN A 98 -0.59 19.54 -12.66
CA GLN A 98 -1.68 20.09 -11.85
C GLN A 98 -1.18 21.11 -10.83
N CYS A 99 0.15 21.26 -10.70
CA CYS A 99 0.78 22.52 -10.34
C CYS A 99 0.75 23.44 -11.58
#